data_AF-A0A259K2I3-F1
#
_entry.id   AF-A0A259K2I3-F1
#
_cell.length_a   1.000
_cell.length_b   1.000
_cell.length_c   1.000
_cell.angle_alpha   90.00
_cell.angle_beta   90.00
_cell.angle_gamma   90.00
#
_symmetry.space_group_name_H-M   'P 1'
#
loop_
_entity.id
_entity.type
_entity.pdbx_description
1 polymer ?
#
loop_
_entity_poly.entity_id
_entity_poly.type
_entity_poly.pdbx_seq_one_letter_code
_entity_poly.pdbx_strand_id
1 'polypeptide(L)'
;TGMVDFGIDVPAIKLNAVGSRMPSSTVRRFWPVSIAPPARTFVLENVTGGTVDGSTIVVNMPLDLIGQKEIPLPEDAVHLEMSGTGFTIQALKGLPPIRDAKLNVVVTGRTVRVNLPEGTVVTPGNRKLAMTDGVFFMPDYFPREPRSQIRSG
;
A
#
# COMPACT_ATOMS: atom_id res chain seq x y z
N THR A 1 32.46 30.81 -12.55
CA THR A 1 31.08 31.04 -13.02
C THR A 1 30.16 30.49 -11.95
N GLY A 2 29.57 31.36 -11.12
CA GLY A 2 28.73 30.93 -9.99
C GLY A 2 27.27 30.93 -10.40
N MET A 3 26.62 29.78 -10.32
CA MET A 3 25.17 29.67 -10.45
C MET A 3 24.61 29.81 -9.03
N VAL A 4 23.97 30.94 -8.76
CA VAL A 4 23.17 31.12 -7.55
C VAL A 4 21.77 30.66 -7.90
N ASP A 5 21.38 29.51 -7.36
CA ASP A 5 20.03 29.01 -7.49
C ASP A 5 19.14 29.72 -6.45
N PHE A 6 18.30 30.64 -6.92
CA PHE A 6 17.25 31.25 -6.11
C PHE A 6 15.99 30.36 -6.20
N GLY A 7 16.11 29.12 -5.73
CA GLY A 7 14.94 28.28 -5.50
C GLY A 7 14.16 28.84 -4.32
N ILE A 8 12.90 29.23 -4.55
CA ILE A 8 11.95 29.42 -3.45
C ILE A 8 11.90 28.09 -2.69
N ASP A 9 12.15 28.10 -1.39
CA ASP A 9 11.97 26.92 -0.53
C ASP A 9 10.55 26.40 -0.75
N VAL A 10 10.41 25.29 -1.47
CA VAL A 10 9.11 24.68 -1.70
C VAL A 10 8.62 24.18 -0.34
N PRO A 11 7.49 24.69 0.17
CA PRO A 11 7.02 24.28 1.49
C PRO A 11 6.80 22.76 1.52
N ALA A 12 7.24 22.09 2.58
CA ALA A 12 7.13 20.64 2.73
C ALA A 12 6.18 20.26 3.87
N ILE A 13 5.46 19.15 3.71
CA ILE A 13 4.77 18.47 4.80
C ILE A 13 5.74 17.50 5.46
N LYS A 14 5.83 17.62 6.78
CA LYS A 14 6.40 16.60 7.64
C LYS A 14 5.35 16.12 8.61
N LEU A 15 4.99 14.83 8.54
CA LEU A 15 4.04 14.21 9.44
C LEU A 15 4.60 12.90 9.94
N ASN A 16 4.51 12.69 11.26
CA ASN A 16 4.80 11.43 11.90
C ASN A 16 3.57 11.02 12.70
N ALA A 17 3.06 9.81 12.43
CA ALA A 17 1.93 9.24 13.15
C ALA A 17 2.22 7.80 13.57
N VAL A 18 1.70 7.43 14.74
CA VAL A 18 1.75 6.07 15.27
C VAL A 18 0.33 5.65 15.60
N GLY A 19 -0.07 4.49 15.10
CA GLY A 19 -1.36 3.87 15.40
C GLY A 19 -1.20 2.65 16.29
N SER A 20 -1.97 2.61 17.38
CA SER A 20 -2.05 1.45 18.27
C SER A 20 -2.92 0.33 17.70
N ARG A 21 -2.90 -0.84 18.36
CA ARG A 21 -3.73 -1.99 18.01
C ARG A 21 -5.21 -1.63 17.85
N MET A 22 -5.80 -1.95 16.70
CA MET A 22 -7.21 -1.67 16.42
C MET A 22 -7.81 -2.59 15.34
N PRO A 23 -9.14 -2.75 15.28
CA PRO A 23 -9.79 -3.47 14.19
C PRO A 23 -9.42 -2.88 12.82
N SER A 24 -9.20 -3.73 11.83
CA SER A 24 -8.86 -3.27 10.47
C SER A 24 -9.97 -2.41 9.84
N SER A 25 -11.23 -2.60 10.27
CA SER A 25 -12.37 -1.77 9.87
C SER A 25 -12.20 -0.31 10.30
N THR A 26 -11.57 -0.07 11.46
CA THR A 26 -11.23 1.27 11.94
C THR A 26 -10.15 1.90 11.07
N VAL A 27 -9.08 1.16 10.75
CA VAL A 27 -7.99 1.63 9.88
C VAL A 27 -8.52 2.06 8.50
N ARG A 28 -9.43 1.28 7.90
CA ARG A 28 -10.05 1.58 6.60
C ARG A 28 -10.82 2.91 6.56
N ARG A 29 -11.36 3.35 7.69
CA ARG A 29 -12.09 4.63 7.81
C ARG A 29 -11.15 5.83 7.79
N PHE A 30 -9.94 5.68 8.32
CA PHE A 30 -8.94 6.75 8.33
C PHE A 30 -8.20 6.90 7.00
N TRP A 31 -8.21 5.87 6.16
CA TRP A 31 -7.59 5.94 4.84
C TRP A 31 -8.40 6.86 3.90
N PRO A 32 -7.83 7.98 3.42
CA PRO A 32 -8.51 8.90 2.52
C PRO A 32 -8.80 8.26 1.15
N VAL A 33 -9.94 8.61 0.54
CA VAL A 33 -10.37 8.06 -0.77
C VAL A 33 -9.44 8.45 -1.94
N SER A 34 -8.66 9.52 -1.79
CA SER A 34 -7.76 10.02 -2.82
C SER A 34 -6.42 9.27 -2.90
N ILE A 35 -6.04 8.52 -1.85
CA ILE A 35 -4.73 7.88 -1.74
C ILE A 35 -4.80 6.44 -2.25
N ALA A 36 -4.01 6.13 -3.28
CA ALA A 36 -3.93 4.83 -3.96
C ALA A 36 -5.31 4.17 -4.21
N PRO A 37 -6.21 4.80 -5.01
CA PRO A 37 -7.58 4.34 -5.17
C PRO A 37 -7.74 2.85 -5.56
N PRO A 38 -6.97 2.28 -6.51
CA PRO A 38 -7.09 0.86 -6.86
C PRO A 38 -6.78 -0.08 -5.70
N ALA A 39 -5.75 0.23 -4.91
CA ALA A 39 -5.38 -0.56 -3.74
C ALA A 39 -6.46 -0.47 -2.65
N ARG A 40 -7.00 0.74 -2.42
CA ARG A 40 -8.12 0.95 -1.50
C ARG A 40 -9.33 0.10 -1.90
N THR A 41 -9.73 0.14 -3.17
CA THR A 41 -10.87 -0.66 -3.68
C THR A 41 -10.63 -2.15 -3.45
N PHE A 42 -9.45 -2.67 -3.84
CA PHE A 42 -9.12 -4.08 -3.62
C PHE A 42 -9.24 -4.47 -2.15
N VAL A 43 -8.68 -3.68 -1.23
CA VAL A 43 -8.73 -3.96 0.22
C VAL A 43 -10.17 -3.92 0.74
N LEU A 44 -10.98 -2.97 0.30
CA LEU A 44 -12.38 -2.86 0.73
C LEU A 44 -13.22 -4.05 0.28
N GLU A 45 -12.97 -4.56 -0.93
CA GLU A 45 -13.75 -5.66 -1.52
C GLU A 45 -13.26 -7.05 -1.10
N ASN A 46 -11.95 -7.22 -0.95
CA ASN A 46 -11.32 -8.55 -0.87
C ASN A 46 -10.69 -8.86 0.49
N VAL A 47 -10.57 -7.89 1.39
CA VAL A 47 -9.96 -8.08 2.72
C VAL A 47 -10.98 -7.83 3.82
N THR A 48 -11.25 -8.85 4.63
CA THR A 48 -12.23 -8.80 5.73
C THR A 48 -11.63 -9.30 7.04
N GLY A 49 -12.31 -8.99 8.14
CA GLY A 49 -11.82 -9.32 9.49
C GLY A 49 -10.46 -8.70 9.81
N GLY A 50 -9.76 -9.31 10.76
CA GLY A 50 -8.41 -8.94 11.15
C GLY A 50 -8.28 -7.75 12.09
N THR A 51 -7.17 -7.76 12.80
CA THR A 51 -6.72 -6.69 13.70
C THR A 51 -5.38 -6.19 13.20
N VAL A 52 -5.25 -4.87 13.13
CA VAL A 52 -3.96 -4.22 12.93
C VAL A 52 -3.29 -4.14 14.29
N ASP A 53 -2.08 -4.67 14.41
CA ASP A 53 -1.34 -4.76 15.67
C ASP A 53 -0.64 -3.43 15.99
N GLY A 54 -0.23 -2.70 14.96
CA GLY A 54 0.32 -1.36 15.03
C GLY A 54 0.61 -0.79 13.65
N SER A 55 0.82 0.52 13.58
CA SER A 55 1.25 1.20 12.36
C SER A 55 2.13 2.40 12.65
N THR A 56 3.05 2.70 11.74
CA THR A 56 3.85 3.91 11.72
C THR A 56 3.70 4.57 10.35
N ILE A 57 3.57 5.89 10.33
CA ILE A 57 3.45 6.68 9.11
C ILE A 57 4.41 7.85 9.21
N VAL A 58 5.31 7.95 8.25
CA VAL A 58 6.20 9.09 8.05
C VAL A 58 5.87 9.66 6.68
N VAL A 59 5.60 10.97 6.62
CA VAL A 59 5.43 11.71 5.37
C VAL A 59 6.43 12.85 5.39
N ASN A 60 7.20 12.96 4.32
CA ASN A 60 8.17 14.03 4.09
C ASN A 60 8.13 14.42 2.62
N MET A 61 7.20 15.27 2.22
CA MET A 61 6.99 15.58 0.81
C MET A 61 6.74 17.07 0.55
N PRO A 62 7.20 17.61 -0.58
CA PRO A 62 6.82 18.93 -1.07
C PRO A 62 5.29 19.09 -1.19
N LEU A 63 4.75 20.25 -0.80
CA LEU A 63 3.31 20.54 -0.83
C LEU A 63 2.72 20.52 -2.24
N ASP A 64 3.50 20.93 -3.24
CA ASP A 64 3.12 20.99 -4.65
C ASP A 64 2.86 19.60 -5.27
N LEU A 65 3.38 18.53 -4.64
CA LEU A 65 3.14 17.14 -5.04
C LEU A 65 1.80 16.58 -4.51
N ILE A 66 1.10 17.26 -3.61
CA ILE A 66 -0.18 16.77 -3.08
C ILE A 66 -1.23 16.74 -4.19
N GLY A 67 -1.82 15.56 -4.41
CA GLY A 67 -2.88 15.37 -5.40
C GLY A 67 -2.39 15.31 -6.85
N GLN A 68 -1.09 15.51 -7.09
CA GLN A 68 -0.45 15.31 -8.39
C GLN A 68 -0.38 13.82 -8.71
N LYS A 69 -1.28 13.34 -9.57
CA LYS A 69 -1.32 11.91 -9.97
C LYS A 69 -0.34 11.55 -11.09
N GLU A 70 0.21 12.55 -11.77
CA GLU A 70 1.12 12.38 -12.91
C GLU A 70 2.59 12.50 -12.51
N ILE A 71 2.88 13.16 -11.39
CA ILE A 71 4.25 13.36 -10.91
C ILE A 71 4.58 12.25 -9.91
N PRO A 72 5.54 11.35 -10.20
CA PRO A 72 5.92 10.29 -9.28
C PRO A 72 6.44 10.88 -7.98
N LEU A 73 5.94 10.36 -6.85
CA LEU A 73 6.49 10.73 -5.55
C LEU A 73 7.93 10.21 -5.39
N PRO A 74 8.82 10.96 -4.73
CA PRO A 74 10.09 10.43 -4.23
C PRO A 74 9.85 9.18 -3.38
N GLU A 75 10.82 8.26 -3.35
CA GLU A 75 10.67 7.00 -2.61
C GLU A 75 10.47 7.23 -1.10
N ASP A 76 11.19 8.20 -0.54
CA ASP A 76 11.15 8.59 0.88
C ASP A 76 10.04 9.60 1.22
N ALA A 77 9.22 10.01 0.24
CA ALA A 77 8.15 10.97 0.44
C ALA A 77 7.08 10.48 1.43
N VAL A 78 6.87 9.16 1.45
CA VAL A 78 5.96 8.46 2.34
C VAL A 78 6.63 7.17 2.77
N HIS A 79 6.53 6.82 4.04
CA HIS A 79 6.89 5.53 4.57
C HIS A 79 5.82 5.10 5.58
N LEU A 80 5.01 4.11 5.21
CA LEU A 80 4.01 3.49 6.08
C LEU A 80 4.43 2.05 6.36
N GLU A 81 4.46 1.68 7.63
CA GLU A 81 4.56 0.29 8.05
C GLU A 81 3.34 -0.10 8.87
N MET A 82 2.84 -1.31 8.65
CA MET A 82 1.71 -1.85 9.39
C MET A 82 1.83 -3.36 9.48
N SER A 83 1.50 -3.92 10.63
CA SER A 83 1.36 -5.36 10.81
C SER A 83 -0.02 -5.72 11.35
N GLY A 84 -0.45 -6.95 11.12
CA GLY A 84 -1.70 -7.41 11.68
C GLY A 84 -1.94 -8.90 11.46
N THR A 85 -3.02 -9.37 12.09
CA THR A 85 -3.36 -10.80 12.15
C THR A 85 -4.86 -11.04 12.04
N GLY A 86 -5.23 -12.26 11.67
CA GLY A 86 -6.63 -12.71 11.62
C GLY A 86 -7.41 -12.22 10.39
N PHE A 87 -6.70 -11.89 9.30
CA PHE A 87 -7.34 -11.43 8.08
C PHE A 87 -7.90 -12.59 7.26
N THR A 88 -9.00 -12.33 6.56
CA THR A 88 -9.50 -13.17 5.47
C THR A 88 -9.32 -12.43 4.15
N ILE A 89 -8.66 -13.07 3.18
CA ILE A 89 -8.26 -12.44 1.91
C ILE A 89 -8.78 -13.29 0.75
N GLN A 90 -9.60 -12.66 -0.09
CA GLN A 90 -10.05 -13.22 -1.37
C GLN A 90 -9.13 -12.74 -2.49
N ALA A 91 -7.99 -13.41 -2.71
CA ALA A 91 -6.97 -12.92 -3.64
C ALA A 91 -7.45 -12.84 -5.10
N LEU A 92 -8.20 -13.86 -5.55
CA LEU A 92 -8.77 -13.93 -6.91
C LEU A 92 -10.15 -14.58 -6.87
N LYS A 93 -11.05 -14.15 -7.76
CA LYS A 93 -12.38 -14.76 -7.90
C LYS A 93 -12.25 -16.24 -8.29
N GLY A 94 -12.97 -17.12 -7.58
CA GLY A 94 -12.98 -18.57 -7.85
C GLY A 94 -11.92 -19.37 -7.09
N LEU A 95 -10.93 -18.73 -6.45
CA LEU A 95 -10.04 -19.40 -5.50
C LEU A 95 -10.63 -19.40 -4.09
N PRO A 96 -10.33 -20.41 -3.24
CA PRO A 96 -10.72 -20.34 -1.84
C PRO A 96 -9.99 -19.19 -1.12
N PRO A 97 -10.64 -18.54 -0.14
CA PRO A 97 -10.02 -17.44 0.59
C PRO A 97 -8.88 -17.94 1.49
N ILE A 98 -7.88 -17.08 1.66
CA ILE A 98 -6.85 -17.25 2.68
C ILE A 98 -7.45 -16.77 3.99
N ARG A 99 -7.44 -17.61 5.03
CA ARG A 99 -7.94 -17.32 6.38
C ARG A 99 -6.82 -17.23 7.39
N ASP A 100 -7.12 -16.58 8.51
CA ASP A 100 -6.22 -16.39 9.64
C ASP A 100 -4.87 -15.79 9.22
N ALA A 101 -4.89 -14.97 8.17
CA ALA A 101 -3.68 -14.43 7.57
C ALA A 101 -3.00 -13.44 8.50
N LYS A 102 -1.68 -13.56 8.61
CA LYS A 102 -0.79 -12.55 9.18
C LYS A 102 -0.21 -11.72 8.04
N LEU A 103 -0.14 -10.41 8.22
CA LEU A 103 0.34 -9.48 7.21
C LEU A 103 1.36 -8.52 7.79
N ASN A 104 2.41 -8.23 7.02
CA ASN A 104 3.29 -7.10 7.20
C ASN A 104 3.25 -6.27 5.92
N VAL A 105 2.94 -4.99 6.04
CA VAL A 105 2.78 -4.05 4.93
C VAL A 105 3.82 -2.96 5.06
N VAL A 106 4.53 -2.69 3.97
CA VAL A 106 5.41 -1.53 3.82
C VAL A 106 4.98 -0.80 2.56
N VAL A 107 4.74 0.51 2.68
CA VAL A 107 4.43 1.40 1.56
C VAL A 107 5.44 2.53 1.55
N THR A 108 6.09 2.70 0.41
CA THR A 108 6.94 3.87 0.13
C THR A 108 6.24 4.79 -0.85
N GLY A 109 6.79 5.96 -1.19
CA GLY A 109 6.22 6.81 -2.25
C GLY A 109 6.14 6.12 -3.63
N ARG A 110 6.85 4.99 -3.80
CA ARG A 110 7.04 4.28 -5.07
C ARG A 110 6.54 2.85 -5.05
N THR A 111 6.51 2.19 -3.90
CA THR A 111 6.30 0.74 -3.82
C THR A 111 5.32 0.34 -2.74
N VAL A 112 4.61 -0.76 -2.97
CA VAL A 112 3.85 -1.46 -1.93
C VAL A 112 4.39 -2.88 -1.83
N ARG A 113 4.76 -3.29 -0.62
CA ARG A 113 5.15 -4.66 -0.30
C ARG A 113 4.28 -5.18 0.82
N VAL A 114 3.65 -6.32 0.58
CA VAL A 114 2.84 -7.04 1.55
C VAL A 114 3.41 -8.44 1.69
N ASN A 115 3.93 -8.74 2.88
CA ASN A 115 4.38 -10.07 3.23
C ASN A 115 3.25 -10.77 4.01
N LEU A 116 2.96 -12.00 3.61
CA LEU A 116 1.99 -12.89 4.23
C LEU A 116 2.75 -14.10 4.77
N PRO A 117 3.39 -13.98 5.94
CA PRO A 117 4.19 -15.06 6.50
C PRO A 117 3.37 -16.31 6.85
N GLU A 118 2.07 -16.14 7.15
CA GLU A 118 1.21 -17.23 7.59
C GLU A 118 -0.23 -17.00 7.13
N GLY A 119 -0.88 -18.06 6.66
CA GLY A 119 -2.31 -18.13 6.40
C GLY A 119 -2.76 -19.56 6.12
N THR A 120 -4.07 -19.78 6.09
CA THR A 120 -4.65 -21.10 5.81
C THR A 120 -5.64 -21.02 4.66
N VAL A 121 -5.49 -21.88 3.66
CA VAL A 121 -6.45 -22.04 2.56
C VAL A 121 -7.24 -23.33 2.78
N VAL A 122 -8.56 -23.25 2.77
CA VAL A 122 -9.44 -24.43 2.82
C VAL A 122 -10.01 -24.68 1.44
N THR A 123 -9.58 -25.76 0.80
CA THR A 123 -10.06 -26.13 -0.54
C THR A 123 -11.53 -26.58 -0.51
N PRO A 124 -12.25 -26.60 -1.65
CA PRO A 124 -13.66 -27.05 -1.69
C PRO A 124 -13.85 -28.48 -1.17
N GLY A 125 -12.82 -29.34 -1.26
CA GLY A 125 -12.81 -30.68 -0.67
C GLY A 125 -12.48 -30.73 0.83
N ASN A 126 -12.60 -29.60 1.54
CA ASN A 126 -12.33 -29.44 2.98
C ASN A 126 -10.88 -29.76 3.43
N ARG A 127 -9.92 -29.80 2.49
CA ARG A 127 -8.50 -29.94 2.82
C ARG A 127 -7.93 -28.58 3.21
N LYS A 128 -7.26 -28.54 4.37
CA LYS A 128 -6.53 -27.35 4.85
C LYS A 128 -5.11 -27.38 4.31
N LEU A 129 -4.69 -26.29 3.70
CA LEU A 129 -3.33 -26.07 3.22
C LEU A 129 -2.77 -24.88 4.00
N ALA A 130 -1.67 -25.11 4.72
CA ALA A 130 -0.90 -24.02 5.29
C ALA A 130 -0.22 -23.26 4.16
N MET A 131 -0.31 -21.93 4.20
CA MET A 131 0.40 -21.03 3.31
C MET A 131 1.44 -20.30 4.12
N THR A 132 2.70 -20.44 3.73
CA THR A 132 3.85 -19.76 4.34
C THR A 132 4.55 -18.93 3.28
N ASP A 133 5.20 -17.85 3.72
CA ASP A 133 6.09 -17.02 2.89
C ASP A 133 5.46 -16.44 1.62
N GLY A 134 4.16 -16.11 1.67
CA GLY A 134 3.50 -15.39 0.59
C GLY A 134 4.01 -13.96 0.47
N VAL A 135 4.25 -13.48 -0.75
CA VAL A 135 4.64 -12.09 -1.02
C VAL A 135 3.75 -11.52 -2.11
N PHE A 136 3.16 -10.37 -1.82
CA PHE A 136 2.57 -9.49 -2.83
C PHE A 136 3.44 -8.24 -2.94
N PHE A 137 3.90 -7.95 -4.15
CA PHE A 137 4.73 -6.80 -4.42
C PHE A 137 4.19 -6.05 -5.63
N MET A 138 3.99 -4.75 -5.46
CA MET A 138 3.57 -3.84 -6.51
C MET A 138 4.66 -2.77 -6.69
N PRO A 139 5.52 -2.92 -7.70
CA PRO A 139 6.49 -1.90 -8.06
C PRO A 139 5.79 -0.75 -8.79
N ASP A 140 6.13 0.49 -8.46
CA ASP A 140 5.75 1.68 -9.23
C ASP A 140 4.23 1.81 -9.45
N TYR A 141 3.47 1.95 -8.35
CA TYR A 141 2.00 2.06 -8.39
C TYR A 141 1.49 3.41 -8.90
N PHE A 142 2.38 4.33 -9.30
CA PHE A 142 2.04 5.56 -10.02
C PHE A 142 1.85 5.22 -11.51
N PRO A 143 0.77 5.67 -12.16
CA PRO A 143 0.59 5.42 -13.58
C PRO A 143 1.70 6.12 -14.37
N ARG A 144 2.58 5.33 -15.00
CA ARG A 144 3.24 5.82 -16.21
C ARG A 144 2.16 5.83 -17.28
N GLU A 145 1.68 6.99 -17.69
CA GLU A 145 1.04 7.03 -18.99
C GLU A 145 2.06 6.51 -20.01
N PRO A 146 1.76 5.45 -20.79
CA PRO A 146 2.62 5.11 -21.89
C PRO A 146 2.57 6.30 -22.84
N ARG A 147 3.63 7.12 -22.87
CA ARG A 147 3.86 8.03 -24.00
C ARG A 147 3.94 7.14 -25.23
N SER A 148 2.86 7.12 -26.00
CA SER A 148 2.81 6.55 -27.34
C SER A 148 4.01 7.08 -28.11
N GLN A 149 5.03 6.23 -28.32
CA GLN A 149 6.03 6.46 -29.35
C GLN A 149 5.54 5.72 -30.58
N ILE A 150 4.85 6.44 -31.46
CA ILE A 150 4.73 6.02 -32.85
C ILE A 150 6.10 6.27 -33.47
N ARG A 151 6.90 5.21 -33.62
CA ARG A 151 7.98 5.22 -34.62
C ARG A 151 7.33 4.93 -35.97
N SER A 152 7.21 5.95 -36.82
CA SER A 152 7.11 5.69 -38.26
C SER A 152 8.51 5.37 -38.76
N GLY A 153 8.63 4.26 -39.49
CA GLY A 153 9.76 4.03 -40.39
C GLY A 153 9.69 4.93 -41.61
#